data_AF-A0A7C5KQ30-F1
#
_entry.id   AF-A0A7C5KQ30-F1
#
_cell.length_a   1.000
_cell.length_b   1.000
_cell.length_c   1.000
_cell.angle_alpha   90.00
_cell.angle_beta   90.00
_cell.angle_gamma   90.00
#
_symmetry.space_group_name_H-M   'P 1'
#
loop_
_entity.id
_entity.type
_entity.pdbx_description
1 polymer ?
#
loop_
_entity_poly.entity_id
_entity_poly.type
_entity_poly.pdbx_seq_one_letter_code
_entity_poly.pdbx_strand_id
1 'polypeptide(L)'
;MRANSKKRVALYIRVSTERQMEEGRSPESQREEMEKYCRRRGWEVVAVYQDDAVSGRRADRPGLQRLLFDAQQGKFNVAMVFYISRFYRKLESLLSTMKYLRDCDVAFVSVNEDIDFTNRWGKLILNILGTLAEIYVDELSETTSQGKRQRARSGFH
;
A
#
# COMPACT_ATOMS: atom_id res chain seq x y z
N MET A 1 11.77 5.39 28.12
CA MET A 1 10.80 6.29 27.44
C MET A 1 11.43 6.76 26.14
N ARG A 2 10.93 6.35 24.96
CA ARG A 2 11.35 6.96 23.70
C ARG A 2 10.45 8.17 23.45
N ALA A 3 11.06 9.31 23.18
CA ALA A 3 10.40 10.60 23.00
C ALA A 3 9.20 10.49 22.05
N ASN A 4 8.14 11.23 22.38
CA ASN A 4 6.92 11.40 21.61
C ASN A 4 7.23 12.17 20.30
N SER A 5 8.01 11.55 19.41
CA SER A 5 8.35 12.09 18.10
C SER A 5 7.08 12.13 17.26
N LYS A 6 6.76 13.33 16.78
CA LYS A 6 5.67 13.59 15.84
C LYS A 6 5.74 12.58 14.69
N LYS A 7 4.63 11.88 14.41
CA LYS A 7 4.60 10.91 13.31
C LYS A 7 4.88 11.62 11.98
N ARG A 8 5.79 11.07 11.19
CA ARG A 8 6.19 11.59 9.88
C ARG A 8 5.49 10.77 8.81
N VAL A 9 4.67 11.44 8.01
CA VAL A 9 3.70 10.83 7.10
C VAL A 9 4.10 11.10 5.65
N ALA A 10 4.18 10.05 4.85
CA ALA A 10 4.22 10.10 3.40
C ALA A 10 2.81 9.89 2.85
N LEU A 11 2.33 10.81 2.01
CA LEU A 11 1.05 10.66 1.31
C LEU A 11 1.29 10.02 -0.06
N TYR A 12 0.42 9.11 -0.47
CA TYR A 12 0.39 8.59 -1.83
C TYR A 12 -0.98 8.81 -2.47
N ILE A 13 -0.96 9.46 -3.63
CA ILE A 13 -2.16 9.81 -4.40
C ILE A 13 -2.02 9.21 -5.79
N ARG A 14 -3.10 8.63 -6.31
CA ARG A 14 -3.13 8.12 -7.67
C ARG A 14 -4.28 8.73 -8.44
N VAL A 15 -3.95 9.42 -9.52
CA VAL A 15 -4.87 10.21 -10.33
C VAL A 15 -5.32 9.41 -11.53
N SER A 16 -6.62 9.26 -11.76
CA SER A 16 -7.18 8.67 -12.99
C SER A 16 -8.31 9.56 -13.46
N THR A 17 -8.29 9.99 -14.71
CA THR A 17 -9.33 10.81 -15.33
C THR A 17 -10.69 10.10 -15.35
N GLU A 18 -10.72 8.79 -15.63
CA GLU A 18 -11.96 8.00 -15.65
C GLU A 18 -12.57 7.87 -14.24
N ARG A 19 -11.74 7.65 -13.22
CA ARG A 19 -12.23 7.49 -11.83
C ARG A 19 -12.43 8.78 -11.06
N GLN A 20 -11.85 9.91 -11.49
CA GLN A 20 -12.21 11.23 -10.96
C GLN A 20 -13.72 11.49 -11.13
N MET A 21 -14.30 11.00 -12.23
CA MET A 21 -15.74 11.07 -12.48
C MET A 21 -16.54 10.09 -11.62
N GLU A 22 -16.01 8.89 -11.33
CA GLU A 22 -16.69 7.89 -10.48
C GLU A 22 -16.66 8.23 -8.98
N GLU A 23 -15.55 8.74 -8.45
CA GLU A 23 -15.35 8.98 -7.01
C GLU A 23 -15.74 10.40 -6.57
N GLY A 24 -16.03 11.29 -7.51
CA GLY A 24 -16.56 12.64 -7.24
C GLY A 24 -15.61 13.57 -6.47
N ARG A 25 -14.33 13.22 -6.33
CA ARG A 25 -13.32 14.06 -5.65
C ARG A 25 -12.03 14.17 -6.44
N SER A 26 -11.55 15.41 -6.59
CA SER A 26 -10.28 15.69 -7.23
C SER A 26 -9.08 15.22 -6.37
N PRO A 27 -7.91 14.97 -6.97
CA PRO A 27 -6.68 14.65 -6.24
C PRO A 27 -6.32 15.68 -5.17
N GLU A 28 -6.59 16.96 -5.43
CA GLU A 28 -6.37 18.07 -4.51
C GLU A 28 -7.28 17.94 -3.29
N SER A 29 -8.55 17.60 -3.49
CA SER A 29 -9.49 17.33 -2.38
C SER A 29 -9.06 16.13 -1.54
N GLN A 30 -8.58 15.06 -2.17
CA GLN A 30 -8.04 13.89 -1.45
C GLN A 30 -6.83 14.28 -0.60
N ARG A 31 -5.90 15.03 -1.18
CA ARG A 31 -4.72 15.55 -0.47
C ARG A 31 -5.12 16.40 0.73
N GLU A 32 -6.04 17.34 0.53
CA GLU A 32 -6.49 18.24 1.59
C GLU A 32 -7.08 17.47 2.78
N GLU A 33 -7.89 16.44 2.51
CA GLU A 33 -8.47 15.59 3.57
C GLU A 33 -7.41 14.76 4.31
N MET A 34 -6.41 14.23 3.60
CA MET A 34 -5.28 13.53 4.22
C MET A 34 -4.43 14.48 5.09
N GLU A 35 -4.19 15.71 4.64
CA GLU A 35 -3.47 16.73 5.40
C GLU A 35 -4.28 17.18 6.63
N LYS A 36 -5.61 17.34 6.51
CA LYS A 36 -6.51 17.59 7.65
C LYS A 36 -6.47 16.44 8.64
N TYR A 37 -6.48 15.19 8.18
CA TYR A 37 -6.36 14.00 9.02
C TYR A 37 -5.06 14.03 9.82
N CYS A 38 -3.93 14.31 9.17
CA CYS A 38 -2.64 14.46 9.83
C CYS A 38 -2.66 15.58 10.88
N ARG A 39 -3.19 16.75 10.52
CA ARG A 39 -3.27 17.93 11.40
C ARG A 39 -4.06 17.66 12.68
N ARG A 40 -5.22 17.01 12.57
CA ARG A 40 -6.06 16.64 13.73
C ARG A 40 -5.35 15.72 14.72
N ARG A 41 -4.40 14.91 14.25
CA ARG A 41 -3.62 13.97 15.06
C ARG A 41 -2.25 14.50 15.48
N GLY A 42 -1.94 15.75 15.11
CA GLY A 42 -0.62 16.33 15.31
C GLY A 42 0.48 15.58 14.56
N TRP A 43 0.17 14.92 13.44
CA TRP A 43 1.16 14.29 12.57
C TRP A 43 1.74 15.30 11.57
N GLU A 44 2.91 15.02 11.02
CA GLU A 44 3.62 15.86 10.06
C GLU A 44 3.69 15.19 8.71
N VAL A 45 3.22 15.86 7.66
CA VAL A 45 3.40 15.40 6.29
C VAL A 45 4.79 15.80 5.82
N VAL A 46 5.62 14.80 5.49
CA VAL A 46 7.03 15.02 5.08
C VAL A 46 7.26 14.77 3.58
N ALA A 47 6.34 14.07 2.91
CA ALA A 47 6.43 13.78 1.49
C ALA A 47 5.04 13.53 0.89
N VAL A 48 4.89 13.85 -0.40
CA VAL A 48 3.72 13.53 -1.21
C VAL A 48 4.20 12.88 -2.50
N TYR A 49 3.73 11.67 -2.75
CA TYR A 49 4.02 10.88 -3.95
C TYR A 49 2.75 10.78 -4.79
N GLN A 50 2.89 10.91 -6.11
CA GLN A 50 1.77 10.91 -7.03
C GLN A 50 2.07 10.02 -8.25
N ASP A 51 1.06 9.28 -8.71
CA ASP A 51 1.08 8.54 -9.97
C ASP A 51 -0.15 8.87 -10.82
N ASP A 52 0.06 9.01 -12.13
CA ASP A 52 -1.02 9.13 -13.11
C ASP A 52 -1.41 7.76 -13.66
N ALA A 53 -2.71 7.52 -13.74
CA ALA A 53 -3.33 6.33 -14.31
C ALA A 53 -4.00 6.71 -15.63
N VAL A 54 -3.18 7.00 -16.64
CA VAL A 54 -3.65 7.15 -18.02
C VAL A 54 -4.05 5.76 -18.56
N SER A 55 -5.22 5.69 -19.18
CA SER A 55 -5.88 4.44 -19.59
C SER A 55 -5.02 3.56 -20.50
N GLY A 56 -5.13 2.24 -20.31
CA GLY A 56 -4.70 1.22 -21.28
C GLY A 56 -3.23 0.79 -21.29
N ARG A 57 -2.28 1.56 -20.74
CA ARG A 57 -0.88 1.11 -20.62
C ARG A 57 -0.59 0.58 -19.23
N ARG A 58 0.37 -0.35 -19.09
CA ARG A 58 1.03 -0.60 -17.79
C ARG A 58 1.58 0.75 -17.33
N ALA A 59 0.78 1.48 -16.53
CA ALA A 59 1.25 2.66 -15.86
C ALA A 59 2.23 2.13 -14.82
N ASP A 60 3.51 2.24 -15.15
CA ASP A 60 4.58 2.16 -14.16
C ASP A 60 4.19 3.12 -13.04
N ARG A 61 4.37 2.68 -11.79
CA ARG A 61 3.98 3.43 -10.59
C ARG A 61 5.24 4.02 -9.95
N PRO A 62 5.96 4.95 -10.61
CA PRO A 62 7.22 5.48 -10.10
C PRO A 62 7.04 6.19 -8.75
N GLY A 63 5.89 6.83 -8.51
CA GLY A 63 5.53 7.43 -7.23
C GLY A 63 5.46 6.39 -6.12
N LEU A 64 4.77 5.26 -6.36
CA LEU A 64 4.73 4.15 -5.41
C LEU A 64 6.12 3.54 -5.19
N GLN A 65 6.89 3.31 -6.25
CA GLN A 65 8.25 2.76 -6.13
C GLN A 65 9.17 3.68 -5.31
N ARG A 66 9.08 4.99 -5.54
CA ARG A 66 9.84 5.98 -4.77
C ARG A 66 9.41 6.03 -3.31
N LEU A 67 8.11 5.91 -3.02
CA LEU A 67 7.60 5.78 -1.65
C LEU A 67 8.21 4.57 -0.94
N LEU A 68 8.22 3.40 -1.59
CA LEU A 68 8.77 2.17 -1.01
C LEU A 68 10.29 2.24 -0.82
N PHE A 69 10.99 2.90 -1.73
CA PHE A 69 12.42 3.18 -1.57
C PHE A 69 12.66 4.11 -0.36
N ASP A 70 11.93 5.22 -0.27
CA ASP A 70 12.07 6.19 0.83
C ASP A 70 11.63 5.62 2.19
N ALA A 71 10.71 4.65 2.20
CA ALA A 71 10.35 3.86 3.38
C ALA A 71 11.55 3.06 3.89
N GLN A 72 12.25 2.36 3.00
CA GLN A 72 13.46 1.60 3.35
C GLN A 72 14.57 2.48 3.91
N GLN A 73 14.65 3.73 3.45
CA GLN A 73 15.60 4.73 3.95
C GLN A 73 15.17 5.38 5.28
N GLY A 74 14.04 4.99 5.87
CA GLY A 74 13.55 5.53 7.14
C GLY A 74 13.17 7.01 7.09
N LYS A 75 12.80 7.54 5.91
CA LYS A 75 12.46 8.98 5.74
C LYS A 75 11.13 9.35 6.41
N PHE A 76 10.25 8.38 6.61
CA PHE A 76 8.94 8.53 7.26
C PHE A 76 8.60 7.26 8.04
N ASN A 77 7.55 7.30 8.87
CA ASN A 77 7.09 6.13 9.64
C ASN A 77 5.58 5.86 9.51
N VAL A 78 4.88 6.60 8.65
CA VAL A 78 3.50 6.35 8.24
C VAL A 78 3.37 6.54 6.73
N ALA A 79 2.90 5.54 6.00
CA ALA A 79 2.40 5.67 4.64
C ALA A 79 0.88 5.88 4.69
N MET A 80 0.37 6.88 3.97
CA MET A 80 -1.06 7.20 3.96
C MET A 80 -1.58 7.24 2.53
N VAL A 81 -2.75 6.64 2.30
CA VAL A 81 -3.51 6.73 1.06
C VAL A 81 -4.93 7.22 1.35
N PHE A 82 -5.60 7.76 0.34
CA PHE A 82 -7.01 8.14 0.50
C PHE A 82 -7.93 6.92 0.39
N TYR A 83 -7.81 6.15 -0.70
CA TYR A 83 -8.50 4.87 -0.88
C TYR A 83 -7.49 3.72 -0.94
N ILE A 84 -7.78 2.61 -0.26
CA ILE A 84 -6.90 1.43 -0.26
C ILE A 84 -6.76 0.86 -1.68
N SER A 85 -7.82 0.93 -2.48
CA SER A 85 -7.87 0.49 -3.88
C SER A 85 -6.87 1.20 -4.80
N ARG A 86 -6.33 2.36 -4.37
CA ARG A 86 -5.30 3.10 -5.11
C ARG A 86 -3.92 2.51 -4.94
N PHE A 87 -3.72 1.74 -3.87
CA PHE A 87 -2.44 1.16 -3.50
C PHE A 87 -2.19 -0.20 -4.18
N TYR A 88 -3.23 -0.96 -4.55
CA TYR A 88 -3.07 -2.31 -5.12
C TYR A 88 -3.96 -2.58 -6.34
N ARG A 89 -3.59 -3.58 -7.15
CA ARG A 89 -4.43 -4.10 -8.27
C ARG A 89 -5.03 -5.47 -7.96
N LYS A 90 -4.39 -6.23 -7.07
CA LYS A 90 -4.77 -7.57 -6.61
C LYS A 90 -4.48 -7.67 -5.11
N LEU A 91 -5.19 -8.55 -4.41
CA LEU A 91 -5.00 -8.78 -2.98
C LEU A 91 -3.54 -9.16 -2.65
N GLU A 92 -2.93 -10.04 -3.45
CA GLU A 92 -1.51 -10.41 -3.31
C GLU A 92 -0.57 -9.19 -3.25
N SER A 93 -0.78 -8.22 -4.14
CA SER A 93 0.05 -7.00 -4.18
C SER A 93 -0.20 -6.08 -2.99
N LEU A 94 -1.41 -6.06 -2.43
CA LEU A 94 -1.66 -5.37 -1.17
C LEU A 94 -0.84 -6.02 -0.08
N LEU A 95 -1.00 -7.33 0.11
CA LEU A 95 -0.36 -8.08 1.17
C LEU A 95 1.18 -7.98 1.13
N SER A 96 1.79 -8.13 -0.05
CA SER A 96 3.24 -8.00 -0.22
C SER A 96 3.73 -6.60 0.15
N THR A 97 2.97 -5.56 -0.20
CA THR A 97 3.35 -4.17 0.11
C THR A 97 3.18 -3.87 1.59
N MET A 98 2.12 -4.38 2.22
CA MET A 98 1.90 -4.25 3.67
C MET A 98 3.02 -4.94 4.47
N LYS A 99 3.44 -6.14 4.04
CA LYS A 99 4.58 -6.85 4.62
C LYS A 99 5.86 -6.03 4.49
N TYR A 100 6.15 -5.52 3.29
CA TYR A 100 7.33 -4.68 3.04
C TYR A 100 7.37 -3.42 3.93
N LEU A 101 6.25 -2.69 4.03
CA LEU A 101 6.17 -1.49 4.88
C LEU A 101 6.38 -1.82 6.35
N ARG A 102 5.79 -2.92 6.84
CA ARG A 102 6.00 -3.41 8.21
C ARG A 102 7.47 -3.72 8.47
N ASP A 103 8.13 -4.41 7.55
CA ASP A 103 9.54 -4.79 7.68
C ASP A 103 10.46 -3.54 7.68
N CYS A 104 9.97 -2.40 7.15
CA CYS A 104 10.60 -1.08 7.25
C CYS A 104 10.19 -0.26 8.49
N ASP A 105 9.44 -0.82 9.44
CA ASP A 105 8.83 -0.11 10.60
C ASP A 105 7.94 1.08 10.20
N VAL A 106 7.27 0.96 9.04
CA VAL A 106 6.32 1.94 8.51
C VAL A 106 4.89 1.43 8.71
N ALA A 107 4.08 2.21 9.43
CA ALA A 107 2.66 1.94 9.55
C ALA A 107 1.89 2.42 8.31
N PHE A 108 0.72 1.85 8.04
CA PHE A 108 -0.11 2.21 6.88
C PHE A 108 -1.47 2.73 7.31
N VAL A 109 -1.98 3.75 6.62
CA VAL A 109 -3.28 4.38 6.89
C VAL A 109 -4.04 4.57 5.59
N SER A 110 -5.34 4.25 5.61
CA SER A 110 -6.29 4.59 4.55
C SER A 110 -7.37 5.49 5.11
N VAL A 111 -7.53 6.69 4.55
CA VAL A 111 -8.42 7.72 5.11
C VAL A 111 -9.90 7.41 4.87
N ASN A 112 -10.26 6.95 3.67
CA ASN A 112 -11.67 6.72 3.32
C ASN A 112 -12.25 5.49 4.03
N GLU A 113 -11.48 4.41 4.14
CA GLU A 113 -11.90 3.18 4.82
C GLU A 113 -11.73 3.25 6.35
N ASP A 114 -11.22 4.36 6.89
CA ASP A 114 -10.83 4.56 8.30
C ASP A 114 -9.93 3.43 8.85
N ILE A 115 -9.07 2.92 7.98
CA ILE A 115 -8.12 1.86 8.33
C ILE A 115 -6.85 2.51 8.86
N ASP A 116 -6.57 2.29 10.13
CA ASP A 116 -5.41 2.84 10.80
C ASP A 116 -4.56 1.73 11.42
N PHE A 117 -3.48 1.36 10.74
CA PHE A 117 -2.53 0.37 11.25
C PHE A 117 -1.47 0.94 12.21
N THR A 118 -1.61 2.20 12.63
CA THR A 118 -0.72 2.79 13.65
C THR A 118 -1.07 2.34 15.07
N ASN A 119 -2.30 1.87 15.30
CA ASN A 119 -2.80 1.46 16.60
C ASN A 119 -2.65 -0.07 16.84
N ARG A 120 -2.88 -0.53 18.09
CA ARG A 120 -2.66 -1.94 18.49
C ARG A 120 -3.52 -2.93 17.69
N TRP A 121 -4.78 -2.58 17.44
CA TRP A 121 -5.72 -3.41 16.65
C TRP A 121 -5.31 -3.48 15.19
N GLY A 122 -4.82 -2.37 14.67
CA GLY A 122 -4.32 -2.31 13.32
C GLY A 122 -3.07 -3.18 13.10
N LYS A 123 -2.14 -3.19 14.06
CA LYS A 123 -1.00 -4.12 14.03
C LYS A 123 -1.43 -5.59 14.05
N LEU A 124 -2.48 -5.93 14.78
CA LEU A 124 -3.04 -7.30 14.80
C LEU A 124 -3.60 -7.69 13.43
N ILE A 125 -4.41 -6.83 12.81
CA ILE A 125 -4.97 -7.06 11.47
C ILE A 125 -3.85 -7.23 10.45
N LEU A 126 -2.80 -6.41 10.53
CA LEU A 126 -1.65 -6.51 9.63
C LEU A 126 -0.88 -7.83 9.80
N ASN A 127 -0.76 -8.34 11.03
CA ASN A 127 -0.17 -9.66 11.28
C ASN A 127 -1.02 -10.78 10.68
N ILE A 128 -2.35 -10.74 10.86
CA ILE A 128 -3.27 -11.73 10.27
C ILE A 128 -3.17 -11.69 8.74
N LEU A 129 -3.19 -10.50 8.14
CA LEU A 129 -3.03 -10.33 6.70
C LEU A 129 -1.67 -10.86 6.21
N GLY A 130 -0.59 -10.62 6.97
CA GLY A 130 0.74 -11.15 6.66
C GLY A 130 0.77 -12.68 6.66
N THR A 131 0.16 -13.33 7.65
CA THR A 131 0.05 -14.79 7.70
C THR A 131 -0.78 -15.34 6.54
N LEU A 132 -1.91 -14.70 6.20
CA LEU A 132 -2.70 -15.09 5.04
C LEU A 132 -1.89 -14.94 3.74
N ALA A 133 -1.06 -13.91 3.63
CA ALA A 133 -0.19 -13.70 2.46
C ALA A 133 0.80 -14.83 2.26
N GLU A 134 1.43 -15.30 3.34
CA GLU A 134 2.38 -16.42 3.31
C GLU A 134 1.68 -17.70 2.85
N ILE A 135 0.48 -17.96 3.38
CA ILE A 135 -0.36 -19.10 2.95
C ILE A 135 -0.66 -19.04 1.43
N TYR A 136 -1.08 -17.88 0.92
CA TYR A 136 -1.37 -17.72 -0.52
C TYR A 136 -0.14 -17.93 -1.40
N VAL A 137 1.03 -17.45 -0.98
CA VAL A 137 2.29 -17.64 -1.71
C VAL A 137 2.68 -19.11 -1.75
N ASP A 138 2.53 -19.82 -0.63
CA ASP A 138 2.83 -21.24 -0.54
C ASP A 138 1.88 -22.06 -1.43
N GLU A 139 0.58 -21.78 -1.39
CA GLU A 139 -0.42 -22.46 -2.23
C GLU A 139 -0.14 -22.26 -3.73
N LEU A 140 0.22 -21.03 -4.15
CA LEU A 140 0.58 -20.72 -5.53
C LEU A 140 1.87 -21.45 -5.98
N SER A 141 2.85 -21.57 -5.08
CA SER A 141 4.08 -22.32 -5.31
C SER A 141 3.79 -23.82 -5.53
N GLU A 142 2.92 -24.38 -4.70
CA GLU A 142 2.49 -25.77 -4.81
C GLU A 142 1.75 -26.04 -6.12
N THR A 143 0.77 -25.21 -6.50
CA THR A 143 0.05 -25.38 -7.78
C THR A 143 0.98 -25.23 -8.98
N THR A 144 1.92 -24.28 -8.95
CA THR A 144 2.91 -24.10 -10.01
C THR A 144 3.84 -25.31 -10.14
N SER A 145 4.28 -25.86 -9.00
CA SER A 145 5.10 -27.08 -8.95
C SER A 145 4.35 -28.30 -9.49
N GLN A 146 3.09 -28.46 -9.11
CA GLN A 146 2.21 -29.51 -9.62
C GLN A 146 1.98 -29.38 -11.13
N GLY A 147 1.70 -28.18 -11.63
CA GLY A 147 1.54 -27.92 -13.06
C GLY A 147 2.80 -28.21 -13.87
N LYS A 148 3.99 -27.85 -13.35
CA LYS A 148 5.28 -28.21 -13.96
C LYS A 148 5.50 -29.73 -13.98
N ARG A 149 5.22 -30.43 -12.88
CA ARG A 149 5.31 -31.90 -12.81
C ARG A 149 4.34 -32.57 -13.77
N GLN A 150 3.13 -32.04 -13.91
CA GLN A 150 2.13 -32.57 -14.82
C GLN A 150 2.56 -32.38 -16.28
N ARG A 151 3.03 -31.19 -16.68
CA ARG A 151 3.57 -30.94 -18.03
C ARG A 151 4.78 -31.83 -18.35
N ALA A 152 5.70 -32.01 -17.40
CA ALA A 152 6.83 -32.92 -17.55
C ALA A 152 6.40 -34.38 -17.72
N ARG A 153 5.33 -34.81 -17.04
CA ARG A 153 4.72 -36.15 -17.22
C ARG A 153 3.92 -36.27 -18.53
N SER A 154 3.37 -35.17 -19.05
CA SER A 154 2.60 -35.12 -20.29
C SER A 154 3.47 -34.97 -21.56
N GLY A 155 4.80 -34.87 -21.45
CA GLY A 155 5.72 -34.87 -22.59
C GLY A 155 5.83 -33.56 -23.36
N PHE A 156 5.30 -32.45 -22.85
CA PHE A 156 5.48 -31.13 -23.45
C PHE A 156 6.73 -30.44 -22.86
N HIS A 157 7.78 -30.34 -23.66
CA HIS A 157 8.95 -29.49 -23.43
C HIS A 157 8.73 -28.09 -24.01
#